data_AF-A0A0R3WYD5-F1
#
_entry.id   AF-A0A0R3WYD5-F1
#
_cell.length_a   1.000
_cell.length_b   1.000
_cell.length_c   1.000
_cell.angle_alpha   90.00
_cell.angle_beta   90.00
_cell.angle_gamma   90.00
#
_symmetry.space_group_name_H-M   'P 1'
#
loop_
_entity.id
_entity.type
_entity.pdbx_description
1 polymer ?
#
loop_
_entity_poly.entity_id
_entity_poly.type
_entity_poly.pdbx_seq_one_letter_code
_entity_poly.pdbx_strand_id
1 'polypeptide(L)'
;MRFSSACDGPLVYAKTDNDCLSVFGVNNSSSLTSVILCYKDHGSTLDLLLEDSGVIVECNVKTMDALEVLDFNFAGSRLASKVIIRSECMREIFSELDVTSDVLEISIVPPTMPHPRLRLTTYGFEGTTHYDFPRDSDLVEVFECSNTEL
;
A
#
# COMPACT_ATOMS: atom_id res chain seq x y z
N MET A 1 -12.17 1.05 -16.90
CA MET A 1 -11.72 2.42 -17.22
C MET A 1 -10.42 2.34 -18.00
N ARG A 2 -10.37 2.96 -19.18
CA ARG A 2 -9.13 3.11 -19.97
C ARG A 2 -8.67 4.55 -19.73
N PHE A 3 -7.60 4.74 -18.99
CA PHE A 3 -6.93 6.04 -18.91
C PHE A 3 -5.97 6.12 -20.10
N SER A 4 -6.25 6.97 -21.10
CA SER A 4 -5.24 7.31 -22.09
C SER A 4 -4.38 8.43 -21.50
N SER A 5 -3.19 8.10 -21.01
CA SER A 5 -2.23 9.12 -20.61
C SER A 5 -1.58 9.70 -21.87
N ALA A 6 -1.92 10.95 -22.18
CA ALA A 6 -0.99 11.86 -22.86
C ALA A 6 -0.61 12.94 -21.86
N CYS A 7 0.01 12.54 -20.75
CA CYS A 7 0.49 13.46 -19.72
C CYS A 7 2.01 13.52 -19.80
N ASP A 8 2.55 14.10 -20.88
CA ASP A 8 3.97 14.45 -20.98
C ASP A 8 4.24 15.76 -20.21
N GLY A 9 4.06 15.72 -18.90
CA GLY A 9 4.26 16.86 -18.01
C GLY A 9 5.04 16.46 -16.74
N PRO A 10 5.68 17.43 -16.05
CA PRO A 10 6.35 17.16 -14.79
C PRO A 10 5.37 16.60 -13.75
N LEU A 11 5.88 15.73 -12.87
CA LEU A 11 5.09 15.17 -11.77
C LEU A 11 4.68 16.27 -10.79
N VAL A 12 3.42 16.22 -10.36
CA VAL A 12 2.88 17.11 -9.33
C VAL A 12 2.16 16.29 -8.26
N TYR A 13 2.16 16.79 -7.03
CA TYR A 13 1.37 16.24 -5.95
C TYR A 13 0.05 17.00 -5.81
N ALA A 14 -1.04 16.26 -5.66
CA ALA A 14 -2.33 16.80 -5.25
C ALA A 14 -2.65 16.25 -3.86
N LYS A 15 -2.71 17.11 -2.85
CA LYS A 15 -3.15 16.71 -1.51
C LYS A 15 -4.66 16.96 -1.41
N THR A 16 -5.44 15.89 -1.54
CA THR A 16 -6.83 15.89 -1.10
C THR A 16 -6.86 15.79 0.42
N ASP A 17 -7.49 16.73 1.11
CA ASP A 17 -8.03 16.39 2.43
C ASP A 17 -9.05 15.26 2.21
N ASN A 18 -9.08 14.28 3.11
CA ASN A 18 -9.71 12.96 2.91
C ASN A 18 -11.17 13.01 2.40
N ASP A 19 -11.81 14.17 2.53
CA ASP A 19 -13.22 14.44 2.26
C ASP A 19 -13.62 14.44 0.77
N CYS A 20 -12.72 14.76 -0.16
CA CYS A 20 -13.14 14.97 -1.57
C CYS A 20 -13.62 13.67 -2.24
N LEU A 21 -12.87 12.58 -2.06
CA LEU A 21 -13.20 11.27 -2.66
C LEU A 21 -14.30 10.54 -1.88
N SER A 22 -14.52 10.89 -0.62
CA SER A 22 -15.54 10.30 0.25
C SER A 22 -16.75 11.20 0.46
N VAL A 23 -16.97 12.20 -0.40
CA VAL A 23 -18.04 13.20 -0.21
C VAL A 23 -19.44 12.60 -0.14
N PHE A 24 -19.66 11.46 -0.80
CA PHE A 24 -20.91 10.69 -0.76
C PHE A 24 -20.92 9.59 0.33
N GLY A 25 -19.90 9.54 1.17
CA GLY A 25 -19.72 8.55 2.23
C GLY A 25 -19.07 7.25 1.75
N VAL A 26 -18.28 6.61 2.64
CA VAL A 26 -17.53 5.38 2.34
C VAL A 26 -18.34 4.08 2.43
N ASN A 27 -19.56 4.16 2.99
CA ASN A 27 -20.39 2.99 3.30
C ASN A 27 -21.68 2.93 2.47
N ASN A 28 -21.74 3.66 1.35
CA ASN A 28 -22.93 3.67 0.50
C ASN A 28 -22.91 2.43 -0.42
N SER A 29 -23.26 1.27 0.12
CA SER A 29 -23.25 -0.01 -0.63
C SER A 29 -24.33 -0.11 -1.71
N SER A 30 -25.20 0.89 -1.84
CA SER A 30 -26.35 0.89 -2.75
C SER A 30 -26.15 1.74 -4.01
N SER A 31 -25.13 2.60 -4.07
CA SER A 31 -24.88 3.47 -5.22
C SER A 31 -23.41 3.44 -5.64
N LEU A 32 -23.18 3.57 -6.95
CA LEU A 32 -21.84 3.69 -7.52
C LEU A 32 -21.56 5.16 -7.79
N THR A 33 -20.48 5.69 -7.21
CA THR A 33 -20.00 7.02 -7.54
C THR A 33 -19.09 6.97 -8.77
N SER A 34 -19.41 7.74 -9.80
CA SER A 34 -18.53 7.94 -10.96
C SER A 34 -17.61 9.15 -10.71
N VAL A 35 -16.37 9.10 -11.21
CA VAL A 35 -15.40 10.18 -11.02
C VAL A 35 -14.70 10.51 -12.34
N ILE A 36 -14.63 11.80 -12.66
CA ILE A 36 -13.79 12.35 -13.72
C ILE A 36 -12.67 13.15 -13.07
N LEU A 37 -11.43 12.86 -13.45
CA LEU A 37 -10.25 13.59 -13.01
C LEU A 37 -9.68 14.38 -14.18
N CYS A 38 -9.54 15.68 -14.00
CA CYS A 38 -9.02 16.60 -15.00
C CYS A 38 -7.83 17.36 -14.43
N TYR A 39 -6.69 17.26 -15.11
CA TYR A 39 -5.50 18.06 -14.83
C TYR A 39 -5.00 18.63 -16.15
N LYS A 40 -5.06 19.96 -16.30
CA LYS A 40 -4.83 20.63 -17.59
C LYS A 40 -3.35 20.86 -17.86
N ASP A 41 -2.66 21.49 -16.92
CA ASP A 41 -1.31 22.01 -17.10
C ASP A 41 -0.59 22.21 -15.76
N HIS A 42 0.73 22.35 -15.82
CA HIS A 42 1.56 22.58 -14.64
C HIS A 42 1.14 23.84 -13.87
N GLY A 43 0.91 23.72 -12.56
CA GLY A 43 0.41 24.81 -11.71
C GLY A 43 -1.11 24.96 -11.67
N SER A 44 -1.86 24.23 -12.51
CA SER A 44 -3.33 24.17 -12.44
C SER A 44 -3.83 23.25 -11.30
N THR A 45 -5.12 23.36 -10.95
CA THR A 45 -5.76 22.43 -10.00
C THR A 45 -5.98 21.05 -10.62
N LEU A 46 -6.05 20.03 -9.77
CA LEU A 46 -6.66 18.75 -10.10
C LEU A 46 -8.15 18.87 -9.83
N ASP A 47 -8.95 18.92 -10.89
CA ASP A 47 -10.40 19.02 -10.80
C ASP A 47 -10.99 17.61 -10.76
N LEU A 48 -11.79 17.32 -9.73
CA LEU A 48 -12.56 16.10 -9.61
C LEU A 48 -14.04 16.41 -9.78
N LEU A 49 -14.70 15.72 -10.71
CA LEU A 49 -16.15 15.72 -10.83
C LEU A 49 -16.66 14.36 -10.39
N LEU A 50 -17.33 14.32 -9.23
CA LEU A 50 -17.93 13.12 -8.67
C LEU A 50 -19.44 13.15 -8.92
N GLU A 51 -20.01 12.03 -9.35
CA GLU A 51 -21.46 11.91 -9.53
C GLU A 51 -21.97 10.65 -8.82
N ASP A 52 -23.03 10.83 -8.02
CA ASP A 52 -23.79 9.75 -7.41
C ASP A 52 -25.29 10.06 -7.54
N SER A 53 -26.03 9.17 -8.21
CA SER A 53 -27.49 9.21 -8.29
C SER A 53 -28.03 10.54 -8.83
N GLY A 54 -27.32 11.14 -9.79
CA GLY A 54 -27.64 12.44 -10.39
C GLY A 54 -27.19 13.66 -9.57
N VAL A 55 -26.63 13.46 -8.38
CA VAL A 55 -25.98 14.53 -7.61
C VAL A 55 -24.53 14.65 -8.07
N ILE A 56 -24.13 15.85 -8.47
CA ILE A 56 -22.78 16.13 -8.96
C ILE A 56 -22.07 17.02 -7.94
N VAL A 57 -20.85 16.63 -7.56
CA VAL A 57 -19.93 17.40 -6.73
C VAL A 57 -18.67 17.69 -7.52
N GLU A 58 -18.24 18.95 -7.50
CA GLU A 58 -16.97 19.37 -8.07
C GLU A 58 -15.99 19.72 -6.95
N CYS A 59 -14.81 19.11 -6.96
CA CYS A 59 -13.72 19.42 -6.05
C CYS A 59 -12.53 19.96 -6.84
N ASN A 60 -11.96 21.08 -6.39
CA ASN A 60 -10.79 21.70 -7.03
C ASN A 60 -9.60 21.56 -6.07
N VAL A 61 -8.71 20.61 -6.35
CA VAL A 61 -7.59 20.27 -5.47
C VAL A 61 -6.35 21.01 -5.93
N LYS A 62 -5.75 21.78 -5.02
CA LYS A 62 -4.49 22.48 -5.31
C LYS A 62 -3.36 21.48 -5.51
N THR A 63 -2.56 21.71 -6.55
CA THR A 63 -1.36 20.94 -6.83
C THR A 63 -0.13 21.66 -6.28
N MET A 64 0.95 20.90 -6.10
CA MET A 64 2.26 21.41 -5.72
C MET A 64 3.32 20.63 -6.50
N ASP A 65 4.41 21.30 -6.85
CA ASP A 65 5.53 20.68 -7.56
C ASP A 65 6.04 19.48 -6.76
N ALA A 66 6.24 18.37 -7.46
CA ALA A 66 6.87 17.21 -6.85
C ALA A 66 8.33 17.55 -6.52
N LEU A 67 8.72 17.33 -5.25
CA LEU A 67 10.12 17.31 -4.86
C LEU A 67 10.78 16.03 -5.38
N GLU A 68 12.00 15.76 -4.91
CA GLU A 68 12.75 14.56 -5.24
C GLU A 68 11.91 13.29 -5.04
N VAL A 69 11.62 12.61 -6.15
CA VAL A 69 10.93 11.31 -6.14
C VAL A 69 11.98 10.25 -5.80
N LEU A 70 11.78 9.55 -4.68
CA LEU A 70 12.61 8.39 -4.35
C LEU A 70 12.35 7.29 -5.36
N ASP A 71 13.31 7.05 -6.25
CA ASP A 71 13.26 5.98 -7.24
C ASP A 71 13.99 4.73 -6.71
N PHE A 72 13.23 3.85 -6.07
CA PHE A 72 13.76 2.55 -5.64
C PHE A 72 13.67 1.55 -6.80
N ASN A 73 14.81 1.31 -7.47
CA ASN A 73 14.88 0.31 -8.53
C ASN A 73 14.92 -1.12 -7.98
N PHE A 74 13.75 -1.69 -7.68
CA PHE A 74 13.63 -3.10 -7.29
C PHE A 74 13.75 -4.07 -8.48
N ALA A 75 13.46 -3.64 -9.70
CA ALA A 75 13.47 -4.49 -10.89
C ALA A 75 14.88 -4.97 -11.27
N GLY A 76 15.90 -4.14 -11.03
CA GLY A 76 17.30 -4.50 -11.19
C GLY A 76 17.91 -5.26 -10.01
N SER A 77 17.18 -5.41 -8.90
CA SER A 77 17.69 -6.03 -7.67
C SER A 77 17.57 -7.55 -7.72
N ARG A 78 18.56 -8.24 -7.13
CA ARG A 78 18.47 -9.69 -6.94
C ARG A 78 17.51 -9.96 -5.79
N LEU A 79 16.39 -10.61 -6.07
CA LEU A 79 15.43 -10.98 -5.06
C LEU A 79 15.99 -12.14 -4.22
N ALA A 80 16.33 -11.86 -2.96
CA ALA A 80 16.80 -12.90 -2.04
C ALA A 80 15.67 -13.85 -1.64
N SER A 81 14.49 -13.30 -1.34
CA SER A 81 13.31 -14.08 -0.95
C SER A 81 12.03 -13.37 -1.40
N LYS A 82 10.98 -14.15 -1.63
CA LYS A 82 9.63 -13.70 -2.00
C LYS A 82 8.60 -14.47 -1.20
N VAL A 83 7.78 -13.75 -0.45
CA VAL A 83 6.64 -14.32 0.27
C VAL A 83 5.39 -13.55 -0.14
N ILE A 84 4.33 -14.25 -0.56
CA ILE A 84 3.01 -13.67 -0.82
C ILE A 84 2.05 -14.27 0.19
N ILE A 85 1.34 -13.40 0.93
CA ILE A 85 0.41 -13.78 2.00
C ILE A 85 -0.94 -13.13 1.72
N ARG A 86 -2.02 -13.87 1.98
CA ARG A 86 -3.38 -13.36 1.96
C ARG A 86 -3.52 -12.21 2.95
N SER A 87 -3.95 -11.06 2.46
CA SER A 87 -4.04 -9.82 3.25
C SER A 87 -5.10 -9.86 4.35
N GLU A 88 -6.01 -10.84 4.33
CA GLU A 88 -7.16 -10.91 5.24
C GLU A 88 -6.81 -10.93 6.73
N CYS A 89 -5.65 -11.47 7.09
CA CYS A 89 -5.15 -11.55 8.47
C CYS A 89 -4.21 -10.40 8.86
N MET A 90 -3.77 -9.58 7.88
CA MET A 90 -2.73 -8.58 8.10
C MET A 90 -3.23 -7.41 8.95
N ARG A 91 -4.51 -7.07 8.85
CA ARG A 91 -5.10 -6.00 9.64
C ARG A 91 -4.99 -6.30 11.13
N GLU A 92 -5.40 -7.50 11.54
CA GLU A 92 -5.36 -7.94 12.94
C GLU A 92 -3.92 -7.99 13.44
N ILE A 93 -3.00 -8.52 12.64
CA ILE A 93 -1.58 -8.63 13.02
C ILE A 93 -0.96 -7.25 13.21
N PHE A 94 -1.19 -6.32 12.27
CA PHE A 94 -0.66 -4.96 12.38
C PHE A 94 -1.31 -4.15 13.51
N SER A 95 -2.57 -4.41 13.86
CA SER A 95 -3.20 -3.75 15.02
C SER A 95 -2.67 -4.23 16.37
N GLU A 96 -2.14 -5.46 16.42
CA GLU A 96 -1.60 -6.07 17.65
C GLU A 96 -0.09 -5.87 17.80
N LEU A 97 0.61 -5.34 16.80
CA LEU A 97 2.04 -5.05 16.91
C LEU A 97 2.33 -4.12 18.08
N ASP A 98 3.38 -4.44 18.85
CA ASP A 98 3.80 -3.62 19.98
C ASP A 98 4.38 -2.28 19.50
N VAL A 99 3.57 -1.23 19.64
CA VAL A 99 3.91 0.16 19.26
C VAL A 99 5.00 0.79 20.12
N THR A 100 5.42 0.14 21.22
CA THR A 100 6.56 0.58 22.03
C THR A 100 7.91 0.16 21.44
N SER A 101 7.91 -0.73 20.44
CA SER A 101 9.11 -1.13 19.71
C SER A 101 9.47 -0.08 18.65
N ASP A 102 10.71 0.40 18.66
CA ASP A 102 11.22 1.34 17.64
C ASP A 102 11.42 0.68 16.27
N VAL A 103 11.50 -0.65 16.23
CA VAL A 103 11.78 -1.43 15.03
C VAL A 103 10.77 -2.56 14.84
N LEU A 104 10.51 -2.89 13.58
CA LEU A 104 9.84 -4.13 13.18
C LEU A 104 10.85 -4.97 12.40
N GLU A 105 11.32 -6.07 12.99
CA GLU A 105 12.17 -7.02 12.28
C GLU A 105 11.29 -7.94 11.43
N ILE A 106 11.64 -8.05 10.15
CA ILE A 106 11.03 -8.99 9.21
C ILE A 106 12.10 -10.02 8.84
N SER A 107 11.93 -11.25 9.30
CA SER A 107 12.88 -12.34 9.04
C SER A 107 12.21 -13.54 8.36
N ILE A 108 12.96 -14.21 7.49
CA ILE A 108 12.50 -15.39 6.77
C ILE A 108 13.36 -16.56 7.18
N VAL A 109 12.73 -17.59 7.75
CA VAL A 109 13.38 -18.88 8.00
C VAL A 109 13.26 -19.70 6.71
N PRO A 110 14.38 -19.99 6.02
CA PRO A 110 14.36 -20.60 4.70
C PRO A 110 13.88 -22.06 4.75
N PRO A 111 13.43 -22.65 3.62
CA PRO A 111 12.99 -24.04 3.54
C PRO A 111 14.04 -25.09 3.91
N THR A 112 15.33 -24.70 3.92
CA THR A 112 16.45 -25.56 4.34
C THR A 112 16.55 -25.74 5.85
N MET A 113 15.86 -24.89 6.63
CA MET A 113 15.87 -24.93 8.09
C MET A 113 14.54 -25.50 8.65
N PRO A 114 14.53 -26.06 9.87
CA PRO A 114 13.31 -26.54 10.50
C PRO A 114 12.26 -25.43 10.68
N HIS A 115 10.99 -25.77 10.42
CA HIS A 115 9.84 -24.86 10.55
C HIS A 115 9.97 -23.58 9.70
N PRO A 116 10.06 -23.69 8.36
CA PRO A 116 10.17 -22.52 7.49
C PRO A 116 8.96 -21.59 7.64
N ARG A 117 9.23 -20.30 7.79
CA ARG A 117 8.21 -19.29 8.09
C ARG A 117 8.71 -17.88 7.81
N LEU A 118 7.78 -16.97 7.55
CA LEU A 118 8.01 -15.54 7.70
C LEU A 118 7.74 -15.18 9.15
N ARG A 119 8.60 -14.37 9.76
CA ARG A 119 8.44 -13.89 11.14
C ARG A 119 8.48 -12.37 11.18
N LEU A 120 7.51 -11.79 11.87
CA LEU A 120 7.53 -10.39 12.29
C LEU A 120 7.90 -10.36 13.78
N THR A 121 8.89 -9.56 14.15
CA THR A 121 9.33 -9.43 15.55
C THR A 121 9.38 -7.98 15.99
N THR A 122 8.80 -7.71 17.16
CA THR A 122 8.92 -6.42 17.87
C THR A 122 9.65 -6.62 19.20
N TYR A 123 10.35 -5.58 19.64
CA TYR A 123 11.14 -5.54 20.87
C TYR A 123 10.62 -4.40 21.74
N GLY A 124 9.43 -4.58 22.29
CA GLY A 124 8.80 -3.56 23.12
C GLY A 124 9.20 -3.64 24.59
N PHE A 125 8.57 -2.79 25.39
CA PHE A 125 8.89 -2.64 26.81
C PHE A 125 8.60 -3.90 27.64
N GLU A 126 7.49 -4.60 27.33
CA GLU A 126 7.08 -5.81 28.05
C GLU A 126 7.77 -7.08 27.55
N GLY A 127 8.59 -6.96 26.50
CA GLY A 127 9.40 -8.04 25.97
C GLY A 127 9.37 -8.13 24.45
N THR A 128 9.75 -9.31 23.96
CA THR A 128 9.81 -9.61 22.53
C THR A 128 8.57 -10.38 22.10
N THR A 129 7.90 -9.89 21.05
CA THR A 129 6.72 -10.53 20.47
C THR A 129 7.06 -11.06 19.08
N HIS A 130 6.54 -12.25 18.74
CA HIS A 130 6.74 -12.89 17.45
C HIS A 130 5.40 -13.23 16.79
N TYR A 131 5.24 -12.85 15.53
CA TYR A 131 4.15 -13.29 14.66
C TYR A 131 4.72 -14.14 13.53
N ASP A 132 4.35 -15.42 13.49
CA ASP A 132 4.85 -16.40 12.53
C ASP A 132 3.80 -16.71 11.46
N PHE A 133 4.23 -16.74 10.20
CA PHE A 133 3.51 -17.30 9.07
C PHE A 133 4.24 -18.53 8.56
N PRO A 134 3.87 -19.74 9.03
CA PRO A 134 4.42 -20.99 8.53
C PRO A 134 4.26 -21.09 7.01
N ARG A 135 5.27 -21.64 6.33
CA ARG A 135 5.26 -21.83 4.87
C ARG A 135 4.05 -22.63 4.38
N ASP A 136 3.56 -23.56 5.18
CA ASP A 136 2.44 -24.46 4.91
C ASP A 136 1.09 -23.92 5.41
N SER A 137 1.04 -22.68 5.90
CA SER A 137 -0.20 -22.01 6.27
C SER A 137 -1.07 -21.73 5.05
N ASP A 138 -2.39 -21.90 5.17
CA ASP A 138 -3.39 -21.51 4.16
C ASP A 138 -3.36 -20.02 3.80
N LEU A 139 -2.71 -19.21 4.63
CA LEU A 139 -2.51 -17.78 4.40
C LEU A 139 -1.35 -17.51 3.44
N VAL A 140 -0.40 -18.43 3.28
CA VAL A 140 0.81 -18.23 2.46
C VAL A 140 0.58 -18.81 1.06
N GLU A 141 0.57 -17.95 0.04
CA GLU A 141 0.37 -18.33 -1.36
C GLU A 141 1.70 -18.64 -2.07
N VAL A 142 2.74 -17.87 -1.76
CA VAL A 142 4.08 -18.04 -2.32
C VAL A 142 5.10 -17.97 -1.19
N PHE A 143 6.06 -18.89 -1.20
CA PHE A 143 7.20 -18.89 -0.29
C PHE A 143 8.44 -19.37 -1.04
N GLU A 144 9.16 -18.42 -1.62
CA GLU A 144 10.38 -18.65 -2.39
C GLU A 144 11.56 -18.02 -1.65
N CYS A 145 12.64 -18.78 -1.50
CA CYS A 145 13.89 -18.28 -0.97
C CYS A 145 14.99 -18.72 -1.92
N SER A 146 15.66 -17.76 -2.53
CA SER A 146 16.91 -17.99 -3.24
C SER A 146 17.93 -18.39 -2.18
N ASN A 147 18.35 -19.65 -2.16
CA ASN A 147 19.43 -20.07 -1.28
C ASN A 147 20.66 -19.18 -1.54
N THR A 148 20.95 -18.24 -0.67
CA THR A 148 22.33 -17.86 -0.43
C THR A 148 22.89 -18.94 0.46
N GLU A 149 23.54 -19.93 -0.16
CA GLU A 149 24.60 -20.66 0.51
C GLU A 149 25.54 -19.62 1.15
N LEU A 150 25.67 -19.69 2.47
CA LEU A 150 26.74 -19.05 3.23
C LEU A 150 27.97 -19.95 3.16
#